data_AF-A0A7S1R2V2-F1
#
_entry.id   AF-A0A7S1R2V2-F1
#
_cell.length_a   1.000
_cell.length_b   1.000
_cell.length_c   1.000
_cell.angle_alpha   90.00
_cell.angle_beta   90.00
_cell.angle_gamma   90.00
#
_symmetry.space_group_name_H-M   'P 1'
#
loop_
_entity.id
_entity.type
_entity.pdbx_description
1 polymer ?
#
loop_
_entity_poly.entity_id
_entity_poly.type
_entity_poly.pdbx_seq_one_letter_code
_entity_poly.pdbx_strand_id
1 'polypeptide(L)'
;CTGGYSFNDAKAFVALQKDVIRAVPKNASVFVSHVVLFMLLQDFVFNVAKVHAFEDWKSPGAWRSKAATYRNLVVELEGVLATPCPNYAAAHMAGKPFSERYEAQPENVATLRAALEAHSRWSLVVMASEPESSREDVEGFLRKCDLLSRCTLVLGVPAVQTTLVNCHDGLRRMYPRADAHTVPAGGHTLSTVIGPLV
;
A
#
# COMPACT_ATOMS: atom_id res chain seq x y z
N CYS A 1 30.30 -8.78 -5.59
CA CYS A 1 29.41 -9.73 -4.89
C CYS A 1 28.88 -9.06 -3.63
N THR A 2 27.58 -8.84 -3.51
CA THR A 2 26.93 -8.35 -2.29
C THR A 2 26.46 -9.56 -1.47
N GLY A 3 27.00 -9.72 -0.26
CA GLY A 3 26.54 -10.70 0.72
C GLY A 3 25.67 -10.00 1.76
N GLY A 4 24.55 -10.61 2.14
CA GLY A 4 23.76 -10.19 3.28
C GLY A 4 24.30 -10.88 4.53
N TYR A 5 24.60 -10.11 5.57
CA TYR A 5 25.00 -10.64 6.87
C TYR A 5 23.87 -10.35 7.85
N SER A 6 23.42 -11.38 8.56
CA SER A 6 22.47 -11.23 9.66
C SER A 6 23.03 -11.85 10.94
N PHE A 7 22.49 -11.43 12.06
CA PHE A 7 22.84 -11.92 13.39
C PHE A 7 21.54 -12.07 14.20
N ASN A 8 21.58 -12.91 15.23
CA ASN A 8 20.35 -13.41 15.84
C ASN A 8 19.63 -12.39 16.75
N ASP A 9 20.34 -11.38 17.27
CA ASP A 9 19.77 -10.42 18.23
C ASP A 9 20.13 -8.96 17.92
N ALA A 10 19.12 -8.20 17.49
CA ALA A 10 19.21 -6.75 17.30
C ALA A 10 19.57 -5.97 18.57
N LYS A 11 19.17 -6.46 19.75
CA LYS A 11 19.45 -5.77 21.02
C LYS A 11 20.94 -5.83 21.35
N ALA A 12 21.60 -6.96 21.10
CA ALA A 12 23.03 -7.11 21.26
C ALA A 12 23.82 -6.12 20.39
N PHE A 13 23.41 -5.91 19.13
CA PHE A 13 24.02 -4.90 18.27
C PHE A 13 23.90 -3.49 18.85
N VAL A 14 22.72 -3.11 19.34
CA VAL A 14 22.50 -1.77 19.93
C VAL A 14 23.31 -1.58 21.22
N ALA A 15 23.46 -2.62 22.03
CA ALA A 15 24.31 -2.58 23.22
C ALA A 15 25.77 -2.33 22.83
N LEU A 16 26.32 -3.15 21.92
CA LEU A 16 27.70 -3.04 21.46
C LEU A 16 27.99 -1.76 20.69
N GLN A 17 27.00 -1.23 19.95
CA GLN A 17 27.12 0.07 19.30
C GLN A 17 27.43 1.17 20.31
N LYS A 18 26.78 1.16 21.49
CA LYS A 18 27.04 2.17 22.53
C LYS A 18 28.46 2.06 23.07
N ASP A 19 28.96 0.84 23.23
CA ASP A 19 30.33 0.60 23.71
C ASP A 19 31.37 1.03 22.66
N VAL A 20 31.13 0.73 21.38
CA VAL A 20 31.97 1.21 20.27
C VAL A 20 31.98 2.74 20.20
N ILE A 21 30.82 3.40 20.33
CA ILE A 21 30.74 4.87 20.35
C ILE A 21 31.56 5.46 21.51
N ARG A 22 31.56 4.81 22.68
CA ARG A 22 32.36 5.25 23.84
C ARG A 22 33.85 5.02 23.67
N ALA A 23 34.24 3.96 22.95
CA ALA A 23 35.64 3.59 22.73
C ALA A 23 36.32 4.41 21.62
N VAL A 24 35.55 5.00 20.71
CA VAL A 24 36.05 5.81 19.59
C VAL A 24 36.20 7.29 20.01
N PRO A 25 37.23 8.03 19.55
CA PRO A 25 37.37 9.45 19.85
C PRO A 25 36.13 10.26 19.48
N LYS A 26 35.76 11.26 20.30
CA LYS A 26 34.53 12.07 20.12
C LYS A 26 34.39 12.73 18.74
N ASN A 27 35.48 12.89 18.00
CA ASN A 27 35.51 13.55 16.69
C ASN A 27 35.61 12.56 15.53
N ALA A 28 35.64 11.26 15.79
CA ALA A 28 35.75 10.23 14.76
C ALA A 28 34.37 9.68 14.37
N SER A 29 34.20 9.38 13.09
CA SER A 29 32.97 8.77 12.58
C SER A 29 32.90 7.30 12.95
N VAL A 30 31.75 6.87 13.47
CA VAL A 30 31.47 5.45 13.75
C VAL A 30 30.62 4.88 12.63
N PHE A 31 31.16 3.86 11.95
CA PHE A 31 30.45 3.13 10.90
C PHE A 31 29.88 1.81 11.43
N VAL A 32 28.86 1.29 10.74
CA VAL A 32 28.28 -0.03 11.05
C VAL A 32 29.34 -1.13 11.05
N SER A 33 30.34 -1.03 10.17
CA SER A 33 31.47 -1.97 10.12
C SER A 33 32.28 -2.03 11.41
N HIS A 34 32.39 -0.93 12.18
CA HIS A 34 33.06 -0.96 13.49
C HIS A 34 32.29 -1.82 14.49
N VAL A 35 30.96 -1.71 14.50
CA VAL A 35 30.10 -2.51 15.38
C VAL A 35 30.14 -3.98 14.98
N VAL A 36 30.06 -4.27 13.68
CA VAL A 36 30.18 -5.64 13.15
C VAL A 36 31.52 -6.26 13.51
N LEU A 37 32.63 -5.51 13.37
CA LEU A 37 33.95 -5.98 13.79
C LEU A 37 33.98 -6.30 15.30
N PHE A 38 33.41 -5.43 16.14
CA PHE A 38 33.33 -5.66 17.58
C PHE A 38 32.51 -6.91 17.94
N MET A 39 31.40 -7.14 17.23
CA MET A 39 30.60 -8.35 17.39
C MET A 39 31.40 -9.61 17.00
N LEU A 40 32.15 -9.56 15.90
CA LEU A 40 33.02 -10.67 15.50
C LEU A 40 34.11 -10.96 16.53
N LEU A 41 34.69 -9.92 17.15
CA LEU A 41 35.68 -10.07 18.23
C LEU A 41 35.09 -10.61 19.53
N GLN A 42 33.76 -10.60 19.69
CA GLN A 42 33.03 -11.19 20.82
C GLN A 42 32.33 -12.50 20.45
N ASP A 43 32.82 -13.19 19.43
CA ASP A 43 32.34 -14.51 19.00
C ASP A 43 30.85 -14.56 18.60
N PHE A 44 30.27 -13.42 18.18
CA PHE A 44 28.92 -13.43 17.61
C PHE A 44 28.93 -14.17 16.27
N VAL A 45 28.00 -15.11 16.14
CA VAL A 45 27.80 -15.88 14.91
C VAL A 45 26.94 -15.08 13.94
N PHE A 46 27.46 -14.87 12.73
CA PHE A 46 26.73 -14.25 11.63
C PHE A 46 26.24 -15.32 10.64
N ASN A 47 25.00 -15.17 10.20
CA ASN A 47 24.46 -15.92 9.09
C ASN A 47 24.74 -15.18 7.79
N VAL A 48 25.13 -15.91 6.76
CA VAL A 48 25.43 -15.36 5.44
C VAL A 48 24.35 -15.78 4.46
N ALA A 49 23.73 -14.81 3.80
CA ALA A 49 22.79 -15.05 2.72
C ALA A 49 23.35 -14.48 1.40
N LYS A 50 23.23 -15.26 0.33
CA LYS A 50 23.55 -14.77 -1.02
C LYS A 50 22.47 -13.78 -1.44
N VAL A 51 22.86 -12.52 -1.67
CA VAL A 51 21.94 -11.47 -2.11
C VAL A 51 22.14 -11.24 -3.60
N HIS A 52 21.07 -11.42 -4.38
CA HIS A 52 21.10 -11.31 -5.83
C HIS A 52 20.88 -9.87 -6.33
N ALA A 53 20.19 -9.05 -5.53
CA ALA A 53 19.96 -7.65 -5.81
C ALA A 53 19.93 -6.89 -4.48
N PHE A 54 20.82 -5.90 -4.34
CA PHE A 54 20.81 -4.96 -3.22
C PHE A 54 20.60 -3.56 -3.79
N GLU A 55 19.51 -2.92 -3.40
CA GLU A 55 19.25 -1.52 -3.74
C GLU A 55 19.60 -0.68 -2.52
N ASP A 56 20.74 0.01 -2.58
CA ASP A 56 21.12 1.01 -1.58
C ASP A 56 20.52 2.34 -1.98
N TRP A 57 19.68 2.87 -1.10
CA TRP A 57 18.98 4.11 -1.36
C TRP A 57 19.85 5.32 -0.99
N LYS A 58 21.05 5.10 -0.41
CA LYS A 58 22.18 6.04 -0.15
C LYS A 58 21.89 7.33 0.63
N SER A 59 20.68 7.85 0.53
CA SER A 59 20.20 9.09 1.11
C SER A 59 18.69 8.99 1.38
N PRO A 60 18.18 9.74 2.37
CA PRO A 60 16.74 9.91 2.54
C PRO A 60 16.06 10.46 1.28
N GLY A 61 16.75 11.24 0.44
CA GLY A 61 16.22 11.75 -0.82
C GLY A 61 15.87 10.65 -1.83
N ALA A 62 16.78 9.71 -2.05
CA ALA A 62 16.54 8.59 -2.96
C ALA A 62 15.52 7.59 -2.39
N TRP A 63 15.53 7.34 -1.08
CA TRP A 63 14.42 6.63 -0.39
C TRP A 63 13.07 7.28 -0.69
N ARG A 64 12.95 8.59 -0.50
CA ARG A 64 11.71 9.33 -0.74
C ARG A 64 11.28 9.29 -2.20
N SER A 65 12.21 9.50 -3.13
CA SER A 65 11.94 9.44 -4.57
C SER A 65 11.35 8.10 -4.98
N LYS A 66 11.90 6.99 -4.50
CA LYS A 66 11.35 5.69 -4.90
C LYS A 66 10.17 5.23 -4.03
N ALA A 67 10.06 5.63 -2.76
CA ALA A 67 8.82 5.45 -2.00
C ALA A 67 7.63 6.15 -2.67
N ALA A 68 7.83 7.31 -3.29
CA ALA A 68 6.79 8.02 -4.05
C ALA A 68 6.29 7.28 -5.30
N THR A 69 7.00 6.23 -5.75
CA THR A 69 6.55 5.38 -6.87
C THR A 69 5.54 4.30 -6.45
N TYR A 70 5.35 4.09 -5.15
CA TYR A 70 4.34 3.20 -4.60
C TYR A 70 3.09 4.00 -4.30
N ARG A 71 1.93 3.46 -4.63
CA ARG A 71 0.63 4.05 -4.27
C ARG A 71 -0.34 2.97 -3.83
N ASN A 72 -1.20 3.31 -2.87
CA ASN A 72 -2.32 2.47 -2.51
C ASN A 72 -3.60 3.26 -2.79
N LEU A 73 -4.37 2.81 -3.76
CA LEU A 73 -5.65 3.41 -4.12
C LEU A 73 -6.73 2.79 -3.26
N VAL A 74 -7.43 3.59 -2.46
CA VAL A 74 -8.60 3.16 -1.70
C VAL A 74 -9.83 3.73 -2.40
N VAL A 75 -10.66 2.87 -2.96
CA VAL A 75 -11.75 3.25 -3.87
C VAL A 75 -13.06 2.63 -3.37
N GLU A 76 -14.12 3.43 -3.32
CA GLU A 76 -15.47 2.91 -3.06
C GLU A 76 -15.99 2.14 -4.28
N LEU A 77 -16.74 1.06 -4.06
CA LEU A 77 -17.31 0.27 -5.15
C LEU A 77 -18.54 0.97 -5.73
N GLU A 78 -19.57 1.17 -4.89
CA GLU A 78 -20.82 1.81 -5.27
C GLU A 78 -20.60 3.30 -5.56
N GLY A 79 -21.14 3.79 -6.68
CA GLY A 79 -21.01 5.18 -7.12
C GLY A 79 -19.72 5.51 -7.88
N VAL A 80 -18.63 4.74 -7.70
CA VAL A 80 -17.35 4.97 -8.41
C VAL A 80 -16.99 3.89 -9.42
N LEU A 81 -17.11 2.61 -9.05
CA LEU A 81 -16.85 1.50 -9.98
C LEU A 81 -18.13 0.82 -10.44
N ALA A 82 -19.21 0.98 -9.67
CA ALA A 82 -20.50 0.35 -9.90
C ALA A 82 -21.63 1.38 -9.80
N THR A 83 -22.50 1.45 -10.80
CA THR A 83 -23.68 2.34 -10.82
C THR A 83 -24.97 1.53 -10.65
N PRO A 84 -25.97 2.05 -9.92
CA PRO A 84 -27.25 1.35 -9.78
C PRO A 84 -27.93 1.12 -11.12
N CYS A 85 -28.41 -0.10 -11.37
CA CYS A 85 -29.24 -0.41 -12.53
C CYS A 85 -30.60 0.33 -12.48
N PRO A 86 -31.30 0.51 -13.62
CA PRO A 86 -32.60 1.20 -13.65
C PRO A 86 -33.67 0.64 -12.69
N ASN A 87 -33.61 -0.66 -12.40
CA ASN A 87 -34.52 -1.38 -11.50
C ASN A 87 -33.93 -1.60 -10.09
N TYR A 88 -32.90 -0.86 -9.70
CA TYR A 88 -32.14 -1.04 -8.45
C TYR A 88 -33.03 -1.23 -7.23
N ALA A 89 -34.00 -0.34 -7.00
CA ALA A 89 -34.84 -0.38 -5.80
C ALA A 89 -35.60 -1.71 -5.65
N ALA A 90 -36.18 -2.21 -6.74
CA ALA A 90 -36.89 -3.47 -6.75
C ALA A 90 -35.95 -4.66 -6.53
N ALA A 91 -34.79 -4.67 -7.21
CA ALA A 91 -33.79 -5.72 -7.07
C ALA A 91 -33.17 -5.74 -5.66
N HIS A 92 -32.92 -4.58 -5.06
CA HIS A 92 -32.41 -4.43 -3.71
C HIS A 92 -33.41 -4.93 -2.65
N MET A 93 -34.68 -4.52 -2.74
CA MET A 93 -35.73 -5.03 -1.84
C MET A 93 -35.95 -6.54 -1.98
N ALA A 94 -35.75 -7.10 -3.18
CA ALA A 94 -35.85 -8.53 -3.43
C ALA A 94 -34.59 -9.32 -3.02
N GLY A 95 -33.58 -8.67 -2.44
CA GLY A 95 -32.33 -9.32 -2.01
C GLY A 95 -31.54 -9.92 -3.17
N LYS A 96 -31.61 -9.31 -4.37
CA LYS A 96 -30.92 -9.80 -5.54
C LYS A 96 -29.40 -9.66 -5.42
N PRO A 97 -28.63 -10.55 -6.10
CA PRO A 97 -27.17 -10.47 -6.12
C PRO A 97 -26.65 -9.11 -6.55
N PHE A 98 -25.44 -8.74 -6.10
CA PHE A 98 -24.83 -7.44 -6.40
C PHE A 98 -24.85 -7.11 -7.91
N SER A 99 -24.48 -8.08 -8.77
CA SER A 99 -24.42 -7.89 -10.22
C SER A 99 -25.77 -7.73 -10.92
N GLU A 100 -26.89 -8.00 -10.24
CA GLU A 100 -28.23 -7.71 -10.75
C GLU A 100 -28.73 -6.33 -10.31
N ARG A 101 -28.08 -5.75 -9.29
CA ARG A 101 -28.41 -4.42 -8.74
C ARG A 101 -27.53 -3.32 -9.32
N TYR A 102 -26.30 -3.66 -9.67
CA TYR A 102 -25.33 -2.71 -10.19
C TYR A 102 -24.71 -3.17 -11.50
N GLU A 103 -24.37 -2.20 -12.33
CA GLU A 103 -23.56 -2.36 -13.52
C GLU A 103 -22.21 -1.67 -13.34
N ALA A 104 -21.19 -2.13 -14.07
CA ALA A 104 -19.87 -1.52 -14.01
C ALA A 104 -19.90 -0.13 -14.66
N GLN A 105 -19.21 0.84 -14.06
CA GLN A 105 -18.93 2.11 -14.72
C GLN A 105 -17.70 1.93 -15.64
N PRO A 106 -17.89 1.79 -16.96
CA PRO A 106 -16.84 1.26 -17.85
C PRO A 106 -15.61 2.16 -17.90
N GLU A 107 -15.79 3.48 -17.88
CA GLU A 107 -14.68 4.44 -17.95
C GLU A 107 -13.80 4.43 -16.70
N ASN A 108 -14.42 4.36 -15.51
CA ASN A 108 -13.68 4.32 -14.25
C ASN A 108 -12.96 2.98 -14.08
N VAL A 109 -13.61 1.87 -14.44
CA VAL A 109 -12.98 0.54 -14.45
C VAL A 109 -11.79 0.52 -15.42
N ALA A 110 -11.96 1.04 -16.64
CA ALA A 110 -10.88 1.10 -17.63
C ALA A 110 -9.71 1.97 -17.16
N THR A 111 -9.99 3.14 -16.58
CA THR A 111 -8.98 4.05 -16.03
C THR A 111 -8.17 3.37 -14.93
N LEU A 112 -8.86 2.72 -13.98
CA LEU A 112 -8.21 2.07 -12.86
C LEU A 112 -7.36 0.88 -13.31
N ARG A 113 -7.88 0.07 -14.24
CA ARG A 113 -7.13 -1.06 -14.81
C ARG A 113 -5.86 -0.59 -15.53
N ALA A 114 -5.97 0.41 -16.39
CA ALA A 114 -4.83 0.96 -17.11
C ALA A 114 -3.73 1.49 -16.14
N ALA A 115 -4.13 2.18 -15.08
CA ALA A 115 -3.20 2.67 -14.07
C ALA A 115 -2.49 1.54 -13.31
N LEU A 116 -3.23 0.51 -12.90
CA LEU A 116 -2.64 -0.65 -12.20
C LEU A 116 -1.71 -1.46 -13.12
N GLU A 117 -2.03 -1.58 -14.40
CA GLU A 117 -1.18 -2.24 -15.40
C GLU A 117 0.12 -1.47 -15.65
N ALA A 118 0.03 -0.15 -15.83
CA ALA A 118 1.18 0.72 -16.03
C ALA A 118 2.11 0.78 -14.81
N HIS A 119 1.57 0.62 -13.60
CA HIS A 119 2.31 0.78 -12.35
C HIS A 119 2.22 -0.47 -11.45
N SER A 120 3.15 -1.41 -11.63
CA SER A 120 3.24 -2.66 -10.83
C SER A 120 3.44 -2.46 -9.32
N ARG A 121 3.77 -1.25 -8.88
CA ARG A 121 3.95 -0.87 -7.47
C ARG A 121 2.70 -0.25 -6.84
N TRP A 122 1.62 -0.15 -7.61
CA TRP A 122 0.35 0.33 -7.12
C TRP A 122 -0.50 -0.84 -6.64
N SER A 123 -1.18 -0.65 -5.52
CA SER A 123 -2.15 -1.59 -4.95
C SER A 123 -3.54 -0.95 -4.92
N LEU A 124 -4.56 -1.79 -4.95
CA LEU A 124 -5.95 -1.37 -4.86
C LEU A 124 -6.61 -1.95 -3.60
N VAL A 125 -7.35 -1.12 -2.89
CA VAL A 125 -8.30 -1.52 -1.85
C VAL A 125 -9.67 -1.06 -2.32
N VAL A 126 -10.60 -1.99 -2.46
CA VAL A 126 -12.00 -1.70 -2.78
C VAL A 126 -12.79 -1.77 -1.48
N MET A 127 -13.52 -0.69 -1.17
CA MET A 127 -14.46 -0.64 -0.06
C MET A 127 -15.88 -0.71 -0.60
N ALA A 128 -16.74 -1.54 -0.01
CA ALA A 128 -18.15 -1.59 -0.38
C ALA A 128 -19.05 -1.58 0.85
N SER A 129 -20.27 -1.06 0.65
CA SER A 129 -21.30 -1.00 1.68
C SER A 129 -22.05 -2.32 1.87
N GLU A 130 -21.92 -3.21 0.90
CA GLU A 130 -22.43 -4.57 0.96
C GLU A 130 -21.98 -5.33 2.21
N PRO A 131 -22.85 -6.10 2.85
CA PRO A 131 -22.47 -6.94 3.98
C PRO A 131 -21.47 -8.04 3.55
N GLU A 132 -20.70 -8.56 4.50
CA GLU A 132 -19.77 -9.67 4.26
C GLU A 132 -20.44 -10.92 3.67
N SER A 133 -21.74 -11.12 3.92
CA SER A 133 -22.51 -12.20 3.30
C SER A 133 -22.61 -12.11 1.77
N SER A 134 -22.42 -10.92 1.20
CA SER A 134 -22.44 -10.67 -0.25
C SER A 134 -21.05 -10.81 -0.90
N ARG A 135 -20.03 -11.27 -0.16
CA ARG A 135 -18.63 -11.27 -0.64
C ARG A 135 -18.44 -11.97 -1.97
N GLU A 136 -19.00 -13.17 -2.13
CA GLU A 136 -18.84 -13.94 -3.36
C GLU A 136 -19.43 -13.20 -4.57
N ASP A 137 -20.58 -12.55 -4.40
CA ASP A 137 -21.22 -11.76 -5.45
C ASP A 137 -20.37 -10.55 -5.86
N VAL A 138 -19.83 -9.83 -4.87
CA VAL A 138 -18.99 -8.65 -5.10
C VAL A 138 -17.65 -9.05 -5.73
N GLU A 139 -17.04 -10.14 -5.27
CA GLU A 139 -15.84 -10.70 -5.91
C GLU A 139 -16.12 -11.17 -7.33
N GLY A 140 -17.29 -11.76 -7.59
CA GLY A 140 -17.76 -12.12 -8.93
C GLY A 140 -17.85 -10.90 -9.85
N PHE A 141 -18.39 -9.79 -9.35
CA PHE A 141 -18.43 -8.51 -10.07
C PHE A 141 -17.02 -7.96 -10.36
N LEU A 142 -16.14 -7.93 -9.35
CA LEU A 142 -14.76 -7.44 -9.50
C LEU A 142 -13.92 -8.32 -10.44
N ARG A 143 -14.20 -9.64 -10.47
CA ARG A 143 -13.58 -10.58 -11.40
C ARG A 143 -13.98 -10.30 -12.84
N LYS A 144 -15.26 -10.00 -13.09
CA LYS A 144 -15.75 -9.57 -14.42
C LYS A 144 -15.11 -8.25 -14.87
N CYS A 145 -14.68 -7.41 -13.94
CA CYS A 145 -13.99 -6.15 -14.21
C CYS A 145 -12.46 -6.29 -14.31
N ASP A 146 -11.89 -7.49 -14.20
CA ASP A 146 -10.44 -7.76 -14.13
C ASP A 146 -9.71 -7.08 -12.95
N LEU A 147 -10.42 -6.69 -11.88
CA LEU A 147 -9.84 -5.97 -10.74
C LEU A 147 -9.54 -6.88 -9.55
N LEU A 148 -10.21 -8.03 -9.43
CA LEU A 148 -10.13 -8.88 -8.23
C LEU A 148 -8.70 -9.32 -7.89
N SER A 149 -7.90 -9.68 -8.89
CA SER A 149 -6.52 -10.20 -8.72
C SER A 149 -5.53 -9.16 -8.17
N ARG A 150 -5.91 -7.88 -8.17
CA ARG A 150 -5.07 -6.74 -7.78
C ARG A 150 -5.66 -5.93 -6.63
N CYS A 151 -6.79 -6.36 -6.09
CA CYS A 151 -7.49 -5.65 -5.03
C CYS A 151 -7.51 -6.42 -3.71
N THR A 152 -7.54 -5.68 -2.61
CA THR A 152 -8.05 -6.16 -1.33
C THR A 152 -9.48 -5.65 -1.17
N LEU A 153 -10.43 -6.55 -0.88
CA LEU A 153 -11.84 -6.20 -0.73
C LEU A 153 -12.25 -6.09 0.74
N VAL A 154 -12.73 -4.91 1.13
CA VAL A 154 -13.31 -4.59 2.44
C VAL A 154 -14.82 -4.37 2.29
N LEU A 155 -15.62 -5.15 3.00
CA LEU A 155 -17.08 -5.08 2.97
C LEU A 155 -17.63 -4.57 4.30
N GLY A 156 -18.93 -4.26 4.33
CA GLY A 156 -19.65 -3.80 5.52
C GLY A 156 -19.29 -2.37 5.93
N VAL A 157 -18.77 -1.57 5.01
CA VAL A 157 -18.43 -0.16 5.28
C VAL A 157 -19.72 0.68 5.17
N PRO A 158 -20.22 1.30 6.26
CA PRO A 158 -21.49 2.01 6.19
C PRO A 158 -21.45 3.14 5.15
N ALA A 159 -22.52 3.28 4.36
CA ALA A 159 -22.69 4.33 3.36
C ALA A 159 -23.00 5.69 4.02
N VAL A 160 -22.01 6.24 4.72
CA VAL A 160 -22.07 7.50 5.47
C VAL A 160 -20.81 8.31 5.20
N GLN A 161 -20.74 9.54 5.73
CA GLN A 161 -19.54 10.35 5.63
C GLN A 161 -18.33 9.62 6.24
N THR A 162 -17.31 9.36 5.42
CA THR A 162 -16.05 8.76 5.84
C THR A 162 -14.99 9.82 6.06
N THR A 163 -14.34 9.79 7.23
CA THR A 163 -13.18 10.66 7.55
C THR A 163 -11.90 9.83 7.50
N LEU A 164 -11.00 10.18 6.58
CA LEU A 164 -9.69 9.54 6.50
C LEU A 164 -8.72 10.14 7.52
N VAL A 165 -8.40 9.38 8.57
CA VAL A 165 -7.39 9.74 9.56
C VAL A 165 -6.11 8.95 9.31
N ASN A 166 -5.02 9.62 8.98
CA ASN A 166 -3.72 8.99 8.76
C ASN A 166 -2.68 9.48 9.79
N CYS A 167 -1.67 8.65 10.04
CA CYS A 167 -0.53 9.03 10.88
C CYS A 167 0.57 9.65 10.01
N HIS A 168 0.85 10.93 10.28
CA HIS A 168 2.01 11.66 9.81
C HIS A 168 3.04 11.80 10.94
N ASP A 169 4.23 11.27 10.74
CA ASP A 169 5.36 11.37 11.67
C ASP A 169 6.47 12.11 10.93
N GLY A 170 6.68 13.39 11.24
CA GLY A 170 7.62 14.26 10.52
C GLY A 170 9.08 13.79 10.54
N LEU A 171 9.45 12.84 11.42
CA LEU A 171 10.83 12.33 11.52
C LEU A 171 11.05 11.04 10.73
N ARG A 172 10.04 10.16 10.65
CA ARG A 172 10.15 8.85 9.96
C ARG A 172 9.28 8.75 8.70
N ARG A 173 8.33 9.66 8.53
CA ARG A 173 7.26 9.63 7.51
C ARG A 173 6.98 11.06 7.03
N MET A 174 7.96 11.63 6.32
CA MET A 174 8.03 13.05 5.92
C MET A 174 6.97 13.53 4.89
N TYR A 175 5.92 12.78 4.59
CA TYR A 175 4.86 13.18 3.66
C TYR A 175 3.47 12.80 4.18
N PRO A 176 2.40 13.56 3.84
CA PRO A 176 1.04 13.08 4.02
C PRO A 176 0.87 11.77 3.24
N ARG A 177 0.34 10.73 3.90
CA ARG A 177 0.25 9.37 3.33
C ARG A 177 -1.06 9.07 2.64
N ALA A 178 -1.94 10.05 2.59
CA ALA A 178 -3.17 9.94 1.84
C ALA A 178 -3.65 11.33 1.46
N ASP A 179 -4.19 11.39 0.25
CA ASP A 179 -5.02 12.46 -0.23
C ASP A 179 -6.44 11.89 -0.34
N ALA A 180 -7.45 12.69 0.01
CA ALA A 180 -8.85 12.31 -0.08
C ALA A 180 -9.51 13.08 -1.22
N HIS A 181 -10.14 12.36 -2.13
CA HIS A 181 -10.84 12.92 -3.28
C HIS A 181 -12.28 12.41 -3.28
N THR A 182 -13.24 13.32 -3.38
CA THR A 182 -14.66 12.97 -3.56
C THR A 182 -14.98 12.91 -5.04
N VAL A 183 -15.46 11.75 -5.50
CA VAL A 183 -15.95 11.57 -6.87
C VAL A 183 -17.48 11.50 -6.83
N PRO A 184 -18.20 12.40 -7.54
CA PRO A 184 -19.66 12.32 -7.63
C PRO A 184 -20.10 11.00 -8.29
N ALA A 185 -21.20 10.41 -7.79
CA ALA A 185 -21.74 9.18 -8.35
C ALA A 185 -22.05 9.33 -9.85
N GLY A 186 -21.60 8.37 -10.66
CA GLY A 186 -21.79 8.40 -12.12
C GLY A 186 -20.97 9.48 -12.85
N GLY A 187 -20.07 10.18 -12.14
CA GLY A 187 -19.19 11.18 -12.73
C GLY A 187 -18.03 10.56 -13.53
N HIS A 188 -17.74 11.16 -14.69
CA HIS A 188 -16.61 10.85 -15.57
C HIS A 188 -15.30 11.43 -15.01
N THR A 189 -14.85 11.02 -13.82
CA THR A 189 -13.80 11.79 -13.12
C THR A 189 -12.74 10.99 -12.39
N LEU A 190 -12.76 9.65 -12.38
CA LEU A 190 -11.62 8.91 -11.82
C LEU A 190 -10.32 9.24 -12.59
N SER A 191 -10.42 9.50 -13.90
CA SER A 191 -9.32 9.98 -14.74
C SER A 191 -8.76 11.34 -14.29
N THR A 192 -9.57 12.23 -13.73
CA THR A 192 -9.10 13.53 -13.21
C THR A 192 -8.34 13.41 -11.89
N VAL A 193 -8.58 12.34 -11.14
CA VAL A 193 -7.87 12.03 -9.89
C VAL A 193 -6.61 11.20 -10.17
N ILE A 194 -6.74 10.16 -11.01
CA ILE A 194 -5.65 9.22 -11.31
C ILE A 194 -4.70 9.76 -12.37
N GLY A 195 -5.21 10.48 -13.39
CA GLY A 195 -4.41 10.99 -14.50
C GLY A 195 -3.20 11.82 -14.08
N PRO A 196 -3.33 12.78 -13.12
CA PRO A 196 -2.19 13.53 -12.60
C PRO A 196 -1.19 12.71 -11.76
N LEU A 197 -1.54 11.47 -11.37
CA LEU A 197 -0.71 10.59 -10.54
C LEU A 197 0.15 9.63 -11.37
N VAL A 198 -0.20 9.45 -12.65
CA VAL A 198 0.50 8.66 -13.68
C VAL A 198 1.63 9.51 -14.28
#